data_AF-A0A919X6J8-F1
#
_entry.id   AF-A0A919X6J8-F1
#
_cell.length_a   1.000
_cell.length_b   1.000
_cell.length_c   1.000
_cell.angle_alpha   90.00
_cell.angle_beta   90.00
_cell.angle_gamma   90.00
#
_symmetry.space_group_name_H-M   'P 1'
#
loop_
_entity.id
_entity.type
_entity.pdbx_description
1 polymer ?
#
loop_
_entity_poly.entity_id
_entity_poly.type
_entity_poly.pdbx_seq_one_letter_code
_entity_poly.pdbx_strand_id
1 'polypeptide(L)'
;MKKSIDLNCDMGESFGHFSFGYDEDLMTAISSVNIACGGHAGDPNVMDRTVRLAKEHGLAIGAHPGYPDLEGFGRRYVEYTPEEIYHFMIFQIGSLQAFCQIHQVPMTHVKPHGALYNAAAKKA
;
A
#
# COMPACT_ATOMS: atom_id res chain seq x y z
N MET A 1 7.48 -12.92 28.49
CA MET A 1 6.94 -12.07 27.41
C MET A 1 5.52 -12.50 27.10
N LYS A 2 4.61 -11.54 26.89
CA LYS A 2 3.26 -11.81 26.38
C LYS A 2 3.38 -12.15 24.89
N LYS A 3 2.62 -13.12 24.37
CA LYS A 3 2.59 -13.40 22.92
C LYS A 3 1.97 -12.20 22.21
N SER A 4 2.56 -11.78 21.10
CA SER A 4 2.06 -10.71 20.23
C SER A 4 2.01 -11.20 18.78
N ILE A 5 1.11 -10.63 18.00
CA ILE A 5 0.98 -10.86 16.56
C ILE A 5 0.66 -9.52 15.90
N ASP A 6 1.17 -9.29 14.69
CA ASP A 6 0.78 -8.15 13.86
C ASP A 6 -0.51 -8.48 13.10
N LEU A 7 -1.46 -7.55 13.09
CA LEU A 7 -2.62 -7.58 12.22
C LEU A 7 -2.49 -6.43 11.22
N ASN A 8 -2.48 -6.76 9.93
CA ASN A 8 -2.39 -5.77 8.85
C ASN A 8 -3.67 -5.73 8.01
N CYS A 9 -3.93 -4.58 7.41
CA CYS A 9 -4.99 -4.39 6.43
C CYS A 9 -4.50 -3.51 5.27
N ASP A 10 -5.02 -3.78 4.08
CA ASP A 10 -4.77 -2.98 2.89
C ASP A 10 -5.74 -1.79 2.90
N MET A 11 -5.21 -0.57 2.77
CA MET A 11 -5.98 0.69 2.90
C MET A 11 -5.45 1.75 1.94
N GLY A 12 -6.12 2.91 1.90
CA GLY A 12 -5.78 3.96 0.94
C GLY A 12 -6.07 3.53 -0.51
N GLU A 13 -7.01 2.61 -0.71
CA GLU A 13 -7.36 2.07 -2.03
C GLU A 13 -8.48 2.85 -2.74
N SER A 14 -8.88 4.01 -2.19
CA SER A 14 -9.72 4.98 -2.90
C SER A 14 -8.95 5.61 -4.08
N PHE A 15 -9.66 6.19 -5.06
CA PHE A 15 -9.03 6.85 -6.21
C PHE A 15 -9.92 7.94 -6.82
N GLY A 16 -9.43 9.18 -6.86
CA GLY A 16 -10.17 10.33 -7.36
C GLY A 16 -11.48 10.53 -6.59
N HIS A 17 -12.61 10.48 -7.30
CA HIS A 17 -13.94 10.57 -6.69
C HIS A 17 -14.47 9.23 -6.14
N PHE A 18 -13.78 8.12 -6.41
CA PHE A 18 -14.22 6.80 -5.96
C PHE A 18 -13.69 6.53 -4.55
N SER A 19 -14.61 6.40 -3.59
CA SER A 19 -14.29 5.96 -2.24
C SER A 19 -14.42 4.44 -2.14
N PHE A 20 -13.46 3.82 -1.46
CA PHE A 20 -13.37 2.38 -1.27
C PHE A 20 -12.88 2.07 0.15
N GLY A 21 -13.45 1.03 0.77
CA GLY A 21 -13.05 0.57 2.10
C GLY A 21 -13.75 1.29 3.27
N TYR A 22 -13.33 0.92 4.48
CA TYR A 22 -13.76 1.48 5.76
C TYR A 22 -12.53 1.82 6.62
N ASP A 23 -11.58 2.53 6.01
CA ASP A 23 -10.22 2.69 6.54
C ASP A 23 -10.20 3.17 8.00
N GLU A 24 -10.91 4.27 8.31
CA GLU A 24 -10.93 4.86 9.66
C GLU A 24 -11.46 3.90 10.73
N ASP A 25 -12.55 3.18 10.45
CA ASP A 25 -13.13 2.22 11.40
C ASP A 25 -12.17 1.06 11.67
N LEU A 26 -11.55 0.53 10.61
CA LEU A 26 -10.64 -0.61 10.67
C LEU A 26 -9.28 -0.27 11.29
N MET A 27 -8.82 0.99 11.20
CA MET A 27 -7.55 1.43 11.80
C MET A 27 -7.52 1.23 13.32
N THR A 28 -8.69 1.21 13.98
CA THR A 28 -8.80 0.95 15.43
C THR A 28 -8.51 -0.49 15.84
N ALA A 29 -8.49 -1.43 14.88
CA ALA A 29 -8.44 -2.87 15.12
C ALA A 29 -7.15 -3.55 14.61
N ILE A 30 -6.24 -2.80 14.00
CA ILE A 30 -5.02 -3.32 13.36
C ILE A 30 -3.75 -2.71 13.97
N SER A 31 -2.60 -3.27 13.65
CA SER A 31 -1.28 -2.76 14.07
C SER A 31 -0.44 -2.22 12.91
N SER A 32 -0.68 -2.71 11.69
CA SER A 32 0.02 -2.27 10.48
C SER A 32 -0.95 -1.97 9.34
N VAL A 33 -0.58 -1.04 8.46
CA VAL A 33 -1.36 -0.67 7.28
C VAL A 33 -0.51 -0.75 6.02
N ASN A 34 -1.04 -1.40 4.98
CA ASN A 34 -0.44 -1.43 3.65
C ASN A 34 -1.16 -0.39 2.78
N ILE A 35 -0.51 0.72 2.46
CA ILE A 35 -1.13 1.86 1.75
C ILE A 35 -0.86 1.74 0.25
N ALA A 36 -1.91 1.80 -0.57
CA ALA A 36 -1.79 1.78 -2.04
C ALA A 36 -0.99 2.97 -2.57
N CYS A 37 -0.28 2.76 -3.69
CA CYS A 37 0.77 3.66 -4.16
C CYS A 37 0.56 4.21 -5.58
N GLY A 38 -0.66 4.23 -6.10
CA GLY A 38 -0.99 4.78 -7.41
C GLY A 38 -0.85 3.82 -8.59
N GLY A 39 -0.39 2.58 -8.36
CA GLY A 39 -0.34 1.54 -9.40
C GLY A 39 -1.71 0.89 -9.64
N HIS A 40 -2.25 0.26 -8.59
CA HIS A 40 -3.55 -0.45 -8.66
C HIS A 40 -4.71 0.34 -8.06
N ALA A 41 -4.40 1.23 -7.13
CA ALA A 41 -5.32 2.10 -6.40
C ALA A 41 -4.52 3.19 -5.68
N GLY A 42 -5.21 4.12 -5.02
CA GLY A 42 -4.58 5.24 -4.34
C GLY A 42 -4.20 6.36 -5.31
N ASP A 43 -4.32 7.60 -4.86
CA ASP A 43 -3.81 8.78 -5.55
C ASP A 43 -3.06 9.67 -4.54
N PRO A 44 -2.37 10.74 -4.96
CA PRO A 44 -1.59 11.58 -4.04
C PRO A 44 -2.37 12.07 -2.82
N ASN A 45 -3.65 12.45 -2.99
CA ASN A 45 -4.47 12.94 -1.90
C ASN A 45 -4.90 11.82 -0.96
N VAL A 46 -5.23 10.64 -1.51
CA VAL A 46 -5.57 9.45 -0.72
C VAL A 46 -4.34 8.97 0.07
N MET A 47 -3.16 8.94 -0.55
CA MET A 47 -1.91 8.56 0.12
C MET A 47 -1.59 9.49 1.30
N ASP A 48 -1.61 10.81 1.07
CA ASP A 48 -1.37 11.80 2.12
C ASP A 48 -2.35 11.65 3.29
N ARG A 49 -3.65 11.58 2.98
CA ARG A 49 -4.70 11.39 3.99
C ARG A 49 -4.49 10.11 4.78
N THR A 50 -4.21 8.99 4.10
CA THR A 50 -4.07 7.68 4.74
C THR A 50 -2.85 7.63 5.64
N VAL A 51 -1.70 8.20 5.21
CA VAL A 51 -0.49 8.33 6.05
C VAL A 51 -0.78 9.16 7.29
N ARG A 52 -1.47 10.29 7.14
CA ARG A 52 -1.84 11.15 8.28
C ARG A 52 -2.75 10.42 9.27
N LEU A 53 -3.79 9.73 8.79
CA LEU A 53 -4.69 8.96 9.65
C LEU A 53 -3.98 7.79 10.34
N ALA A 54 -3.10 7.06 9.63
CA ALA A 54 -2.32 5.98 10.20
C ALA A 54 -1.38 6.47 11.31
N LYS A 55 -0.78 7.66 11.13
CA LYS A 55 0.00 8.34 12.16
C LYS A 55 -0.85 8.65 13.41
N GLU A 56 -2.04 9.22 13.22
CA GLU A 56 -2.97 9.55 14.31
C GLU A 56 -3.35 8.31 15.13
N HIS A 57 -3.46 7.14 14.48
CA HIS A 57 -3.74 5.86 15.12
C HIS A 57 -2.49 5.10 15.61
N GLY A 58 -1.28 5.61 15.38
CA GLY A 58 -0.04 4.96 15.80
C GLY A 58 0.27 3.64 15.09
N LEU A 59 -0.20 3.48 13.84
CA LEU A 59 0.00 2.26 13.05
C LEU A 59 1.37 2.22 12.38
N ALA A 60 1.90 1.01 12.19
CA ALA A 60 3.06 0.81 11.33
C ALA A 60 2.66 0.94 9.85
N ILE A 61 3.35 1.80 9.11
CA ILE A 61 2.99 2.13 7.72
C ILE A 61 3.87 1.36 6.74
N GLY A 62 3.26 0.70 5.75
CA GLY A 62 3.95 0.02 4.68
C GLY A 62 3.42 0.37 3.29
N ALA A 63 4.29 0.25 2.29
CA ALA A 63 3.88 0.40 0.90
C ALA A 63 3.13 -0.84 0.41
N HIS A 64 2.05 -0.61 -0.35
CA HIS A 64 1.27 -1.64 -1.02
C HIS A 64 1.37 -1.53 -2.55
N PRO A 65 2.55 -1.76 -3.15
CA PRO A 65 2.74 -1.57 -4.57
C PRO A 65 2.08 -2.70 -5.38
N GLY A 66 1.45 -2.33 -6.50
CA GLY A 66 0.77 -3.26 -7.41
C GLY A 66 1.25 -3.14 -8.85
N TYR A 67 0.66 -3.94 -9.73
CA TYR A 67 0.76 -3.66 -11.17
C TYR A 67 0.13 -2.29 -11.49
N PRO A 68 0.66 -1.54 -12.47
CA PRO A 68 0.02 -0.32 -12.98
C PRO A 68 -1.22 -0.69 -13.83
N ASP A 69 -2.24 -1.20 -13.15
CA ASP A 69 -3.50 -1.69 -13.73
C ASP A 69 -4.67 -1.18 -12.85
N LEU A 70 -5.03 0.09 -13.02
CA LEU A 70 -6.11 0.72 -12.26
C LEU A 70 -7.46 0.07 -12.58
N GLU A 71 -7.75 -0.20 -13.85
CA GLU A 71 -9.01 -0.78 -14.29
C GLU A 71 -9.24 -2.19 -13.75
N GLY A 72 -8.16 -2.97 -13.60
CA GLY A 72 -8.19 -4.30 -13.01
C GLY A 72 -7.92 -4.31 -11.50
N PHE A 73 -7.76 -3.14 -10.87
CA PHE A 73 -7.36 -3.00 -9.47
C PHE A 73 -6.11 -3.81 -9.12
N GLY A 74 -5.16 -3.95 -10.05
CA GLY A 74 -3.94 -4.75 -9.88
C GLY A 74 -4.18 -6.24 -9.61
N ARG A 75 -5.38 -6.75 -9.89
CA ARG A 75 -5.77 -8.17 -9.69
C ARG A 75 -5.61 -9.02 -10.94
N ARG A 76 -5.22 -8.44 -12.07
CA ARG A 76 -4.91 -9.18 -13.31
C ARG A 76 -3.40 -9.38 -13.43
N TYR A 77 -2.98 -10.54 -13.93
CA TYR A 77 -1.59 -10.73 -14.30
C TYR A 77 -1.31 -9.89 -15.54
N VAL A 78 -0.30 -9.04 -15.44
CA VAL A 78 0.24 -8.29 -16.57
C VAL A 78 1.68 -8.73 -16.77
N GLU A 79 2.02 -9.09 -18.00
CA GLU A 79 3.36 -9.50 -18.34
C GLU A 79 4.26 -8.27 -18.44
N TYR A 80 5.22 -8.19 -17.52
CA TYR A 80 6.29 -7.20 -17.49
C TYR A 80 7.61 -7.92 -17.28
N THR A 81 8.69 -7.32 -17.77
CA THR A 81 10.05 -7.74 -17.48
C THR A 81 10.39 -7.50 -16.00
N PRO A 82 11.36 -8.24 -15.43
CA PRO A 82 11.83 -7.99 -14.06
C PRO A 82 12.32 -6.55 -13.84
N GLU A 83 12.92 -5.94 -14.85
CA GLU A 83 13.41 -4.55 -14.80
C GLU A 83 12.25 -3.55 -14.73
N GLU A 84 11.20 -3.72 -15.53
CA GLU A 84 9.99 -2.90 -15.42
C GLU A 84 9.34 -3.01 -14.04
N ILE A 85 9.23 -4.23 -13.51
CA ILE A 85 8.71 -4.45 -12.15
C ILE A 85 9.57 -3.74 -11.11
N TYR A 86 10.90 -3.84 -11.20
CA TYR A 86 11.81 -3.14 -10.32
C TYR A 86 11.60 -1.62 -10.36
N HIS A 87 11.47 -1.02 -11.54
CA HIS A 87 11.17 0.40 -11.69
C HIS A 87 9.81 0.80 -11.10
N PHE A 88 8.77 -0.02 -11.30
CA PHE A 88 7.47 0.22 -10.68
C PHE A 88 7.52 0.14 -9.16
N MET A 89 8.35 -0.75 -8.59
CA MET A 89 8.56 -0.82 -7.14
C MET A 89 9.23 0.46 -6.62
N ILE A 90 10.32 0.91 -7.25
CA ILE A 90 10.98 2.17 -6.87
C ILE A 90 9.99 3.32 -6.91
N PHE A 91 9.25 3.47 -8.02
CA PHE A 91 8.30 4.57 -8.19
C PHE A 91 7.22 4.58 -7.10
N GLN A 92 6.57 3.44 -6.87
CA GLN A 92 5.46 3.33 -5.92
C GLN A 92 5.93 3.48 -4.46
N ILE A 93 7.01 2.79 -4.10
CA ILE A 93 7.58 2.84 -2.74
C ILE A 93 8.10 4.25 -2.45
N GLY A 94 8.82 4.86 -3.39
CA GLY A 94 9.34 6.22 -3.26
C GLY A 94 8.24 7.27 -3.13
N SER A 95 7.13 7.08 -3.87
CA SER A 95 5.97 7.97 -3.77
C SER A 95 5.35 7.96 -2.36
N LEU A 96 5.12 6.78 -1.77
CA LEU A 96 4.60 6.72 -0.40
C LEU A 96 5.62 7.23 0.62
N GLN A 97 6.90 6.91 0.42
CA GLN A 97 7.98 7.33 1.30
C GLN A 97 8.05 8.86 1.42
N ALA A 98 7.78 9.60 0.35
CA ALA A 98 7.73 11.06 0.39
C ALA A 98 6.63 11.59 1.33
N PHE A 99 5.42 11.02 1.29
CA PHE A 99 4.35 11.40 2.21
C PHE A 99 4.69 11.03 3.66
N CYS A 100 5.26 9.84 3.88
CA CYS A 100 5.75 9.43 5.21
C CYS A 100 6.79 10.42 5.76
N GLN A 101 7.71 10.93 4.92
CA GLN A 101 8.70 11.93 5.31
C GLN A 101 8.08 13.26 5.72
N ILE A 102 7.11 13.78 4.95
CA ILE A 102 6.40 15.04 5.26
C ILE A 102 5.67 14.92 6.61
N HIS A 103 5.06 13.76 6.87
CA HIS A 103 4.38 13.47 8.14
C HIS A 103 5.32 13.01 9.27
N GLN A 104 6.64 12.93 9.02
CA GLN A 104 7.66 12.51 9.98
C GLN A 104 7.38 11.15 10.62
N VAL A 105 6.95 10.18 9.81
CA VAL A 105 6.71 8.80 10.21
C VAL A 105 7.58 7.84 9.40
N PRO A 106 8.11 6.77 10.01
CA PRO A 106 8.86 5.78 9.26
C PRO A 106 7.93 4.89 8.43
N MET A 107 8.34 4.57 7.21
CA MET A 107 7.79 3.45 6.46
C MET A 107 8.54 2.18 6.88
N THR A 108 7.82 1.15 7.33
CA THR A 108 8.41 0.00 8.03
C THR A 108 8.44 -1.28 7.20
N HIS A 109 7.58 -1.40 6.18
CA HIS A 109 7.46 -2.62 5.38
C HIS A 109 6.97 -2.35 3.95
N VAL A 110 7.03 -3.38 3.12
CA VAL A 110 6.47 -3.41 1.77
C VAL A 110 5.73 -4.74 1.60
N LYS A 111 4.49 -4.69 1.12
CA LYS A 111 3.68 -5.87 0.81
C LYS A 111 3.13 -5.70 -0.60
N PRO A 112 3.55 -6.49 -1.61
CA PRO A 112 2.97 -6.39 -2.94
C PRO A 112 1.45 -6.61 -2.95
N HIS A 113 0.75 -5.96 -3.86
CA HIS A 113 -0.69 -6.06 -4.04
C HIS A 113 -1.07 -7.19 -5.02
N GLY A 114 -2.23 -7.81 -4.75
CA GLY A 114 -3.01 -8.53 -5.74
C GLY A 114 -2.23 -9.55 -6.58
N ALA A 115 -2.31 -9.41 -7.90
CA ALA A 115 -1.69 -10.36 -8.82
C ALA A 115 -0.15 -10.31 -8.77
N LEU A 116 0.45 -9.17 -8.42
CA LEU A 116 1.90 -9.05 -8.27
C LEU A 116 2.39 -9.92 -7.10
N TYR A 117 1.70 -9.86 -5.95
CA TYR A 117 1.98 -10.74 -4.81
C TYR A 117 1.91 -12.21 -5.19
N ASN A 118 0.83 -12.61 -5.87
CA ASN A 118 0.61 -13.98 -6.29
C ASN A 118 1.65 -14.47 -7.31
N ALA A 119 2.06 -13.59 -8.23
CA ALA A 119 3.10 -13.91 -9.21
C ALA A 119 4.46 -14.08 -8.54
N ALA A 120 4.83 -13.17 -7.63
CA ALA A 120 6.08 -13.24 -6.87
C ALA A 120 6.17 -14.50 -5.99
N ALA A 121 5.04 -14.99 -5.46
CA ALA A 121 5.00 -16.22 -4.69
C ALA A 121 5.16 -17.50 -5.53
N LYS A 122 4.88 -17.44 -6.84
CA LYS A 122 4.92 -18.60 -7.75
C LYS A 122 6.21 -18.71 -8.55
N LYS A 123 6.84 -17.58 -8.86
CA LYS A 123 8.05 -17.49 -9.69
C LYS A 123 9.23 -17.11 -8.79
N ALA A 124 10.07 -18.09 -8.43
CA ALA A 124 11.40 -17.87 -7.86
C ALA A 124 12.45 -17.83 -8.98
#